data_AF-A0A965W4D2-F1
#
_entry.id   AF-A0A965W4D2-F1
#
_cell.length_a   1.000
_cell.length_b   1.000
_cell.length_c   1.000
_cell.angle_alpha   90.00
_cell.angle_beta   90.00
_cell.angle_gamma   90.00
#
_symmetry.space_group_name_H-M   'P 1'
#
loop_
_entity.id
_entity.type
_entity.pdbx_description
1 polymer ?
#
loop_
_entity_poly.entity_id
_entity_poly.type
_entity_poly.pdbx_seq_one_letter_code
_entity_poly.pdbx_strand_id
1 'polypeptide(L)'
;MKWIWRVLKVQRNENFFIELFYNVLLFTIIIVSITAIVATKGKTIFILAPILFYFYYISVKSNDLKSQQTKAVRSSFSWIVVALISLLTTIISFYVILKFSIRNDVSFYTKISECLILQGKENLYHYYNNENLVFNGNVPYHYFEMWFGGLCFAIIKSLGISALSNYLIYIFFVFNLFRVIAVIGIFALIIKYVKLNYIHFVIVFLLLIIDVSAFCNWGNDSYVPESNFYERPNFIFYYLFLIPIFHSILIDKKDQLVIWSAFFIMTTITALPAVTGAIFLYLGYEWFKNKQLRKSIIKLLSCFVVFIFCYATFYKVLGVSKEASIVEPLSIAQIITKTLSIWKACVFMFCMLLFKVGIIILLSLV
;
A
#
# COMPACT_ATOMS: atom_id res chain seq x y z
N MET A 1 -39.86 -2.65 9.38
CA MET A 1 -38.69 -2.03 10.06
C MET A 1 -37.97 -2.92 11.07
N LYS A 2 -38.63 -3.58 12.05
CA LYS A 2 -37.95 -4.46 13.04
C LYS A 2 -37.10 -5.61 12.47
N TRP A 3 -37.37 -6.05 11.24
CA TRP A 3 -36.58 -7.09 10.56
C TRP A 3 -35.23 -6.57 10.03
N ILE A 4 -35.19 -5.33 9.52
CA ILE A 4 -33.94 -4.63 9.17
C ILE A 4 -33.06 -4.48 10.41
N TRP A 5 -33.65 -4.17 11.57
CA TRP A 5 -32.93 -4.08 12.85
C TRP A 5 -32.45 -5.44 13.40
N ARG A 6 -33.11 -6.56 13.07
CA ARG A 6 -32.62 -7.92 13.39
C ARG A 6 -31.48 -8.35 12.47
N VAL A 7 -31.50 -7.93 11.21
CA VAL A 7 -30.39 -8.14 10.26
C VAL A 7 -29.16 -7.30 10.64
N LEU A 8 -29.35 -6.14 11.30
CA LEU A 8 -28.29 -5.32 11.88
C LEU A 8 -27.81 -5.78 13.28
N LYS A 9 -28.41 -6.83 13.88
CA LYS A 9 -27.78 -7.56 14.99
C LYS A 9 -26.69 -8.46 14.41
N VAL A 10 -25.63 -7.81 13.94
CA VAL A 10 -24.42 -8.42 13.37
C VAL A 10 -23.84 -9.40 14.39
N GLN A 11 -23.98 -10.70 14.11
CA GLN A 11 -23.03 -11.67 14.65
C GLN A 11 -21.65 -11.27 14.13
N ARG A 12 -20.78 -10.88 15.06
CA ARG A 12 -19.39 -10.50 14.84
C ARG A 12 -18.69 -11.59 14.04
N ASN A 13 -18.44 -11.32 12.77
CA ASN A 13 -17.48 -12.08 11.97
C ASN A 13 -16.25 -11.19 11.75
N GLU A 14 -15.62 -10.78 12.86
CA GLU A 14 -14.45 -9.89 12.88
C GLU A 14 -13.31 -10.45 12.01
N ASN A 15 -13.21 -11.78 11.98
CA ASN A 15 -12.26 -12.49 11.14
C ASN A 15 -12.54 -12.34 9.64
N PHE A 16 -13.80 -12.16 9.21
CA PHE A 16 -14.12 -12.13 7.78
C PHE A 16 -13.46 -10.96 7.03
N PHE A 17 -13.59 -9.73 7.52
CA PHE A 17 -13.09 -8.56 6.79
C PHE A 17 -11.56 -8.51 6.80
N ILE A 18 -10.94 -8.90 7.92
CA ILE A 18 -9.48 -8.95 8.02
C ILE A 18 -8.92 -10.08 7.15
N GLU A 19 -9.54 -11.27 7.15
CA GLU A 19 -9.19 -12.38 6.25
C GLU A 19 -9.38 -11.98 4.78
N LEU A 20 -10.50 -11.37 4.42
CA LEU A 20 -10.76 -10.90 3.06
C LEU A 20 -9.69 -9.89 2.61
N PHE A 21 -9.37 -8.91 3.45
CA PHE A 21 -8.33 -7.93 3.18
C PHE A 21 -6.97 -8.61 2.93
N TYR A 22 -6.51 -9.46 3.87
CA TYR A 22 -5.23 -10.16 3.72
C TYR A 22 -5.22 -11.08 2.50
N ASN A 23 -6.29 -11.84 2.25
CA ASN A 23 -6.37 -12.76 1.13
C ASN A 23 -6.30 -12.01 -0.21
N VAL A 24 -7.05 -10.92 -0.36
CA VAL A 24 -7.03 -10.12 -1.60
C VAL A 24 -5.68 -9.41 -1.76
N LEU A 25 -5.12 -8.84 -0.69
CA LEU A 25 -3.81 -8.17 -0.74
C LEU A 25 -2.69 -9.15 -1.10
N LEU A 26 -2.59 -10.29 -0.40
CA LEU A 26 -1.60 -11.33 -0.67
C LEU A 26 -1.75 -11.88 -2.08
N PHE A 27 -2.98 -12.18 -2.53
CA PHE A 27 -3.24 -12.62 -3.90
C PHE A 27 -2.78 -11.60 -4.93
N THR A 28 -3.04 -10.31 -4.69
CA THR A 28 -2.60 -9.24 -5.59
C THR A 28 -1.08 -9.14 -5.63
N ILE A 29 -0.39 -9.26 -4.48
CA ILE A 29 1.08 -9.29 -4.42
C ILE A 29 1.64 -10.50 -5.18
N ILE A 30 1.03 -11.68 -5.03
CA ILE A 30 1.42 -12.88 -5.76
C ILE A 30 1.29 -12.66 -7.26
N ILE A 31 0.13 -12.20 -7.74
CA ILE A 31 -0.12 -11.97 -9.16
C ILE A 31 0.83 -10.94 -9.74
N VAL A 32 1.02 -9.81 -9.06
CA VAL A 32 1.95 -8.76 -9.50
C VAL A 32 3.37 -9.31 -9.57
N SER A 33 3.80 -10.04 -8.53
CA SER A 33 5.16 -10.60 -8.48
C SER A 33 5.38 -11.63 -9.58
N ILE A 34 4.43 -12.55 -9.80
CA ILE A 34 4.51 -13.55 -10.88
C ILE A 34 4.56 -12.84 -12.24
N THR A 35 3.66 -11.89 -12.47
CA THR A 35 3.61 -11.11 -13.72
C THR A 35 4.94 -10.42 -13.98
N ALA A 36 5.47 -9.70 -12.99
CA ALA A 36 6.74 -8.99 -13.09
C ALA A 36 7.91 -9.96 -13.33
N ILE A 37 8.00 -11.05 -12.58
CA ILE A 37 9.09 -12.04 -12.71
C ILE A 37 9.07 -12.68 -14.10
N VAL A 38 7.89 -13.10 -14.58
CA VAL A 38 7.76 -13.74 -15.89
C VAL A 38 8.06 -12.74 -17.01
N ALA A 39 7.45 -11.56 -16.99
CA ALA A 39 7.64 -10.55 -18.02
C ALA A 39 9.11 -10.09 -18.11
N THR A 40 9.79 -9.93 -16.97
CA THR A 40 11.18 -9.48 -16.90
C THR A 40 12.22 -10.60 -16.96
N LYS A 41 11.81 -11.87 -17.05
CA LYS A 41 12.69 -13.04 -16.95
C LYS A 41 13.55 -13.01 -15.68
N GLY A 42 12.95 -12.62 -14.56
CA GLY A 42 13.59 -12.50 -13.24
C GLY A 42 14.36 -11.21 -12.99
N LYS A 43 14.40 -10.26 -13.95
CA LYS A 43 15.05 -8.96 -13.79
C LYS A 43 14.11 -7.92 -13.16
N THR A 44 13.54 -8.26 -12.01
CA THR A 44 12.63 -7.40 -11.24
C THR A 44 12.89 -7.53 -9.74
N ILE A 45 12.67 -6.45 -8.99
CA ILE A 45 12.80 -6.47 -7.53
C ILE A 45 11.79 -7.42 -6.87
N PHE A 46 10.68 -7.73 -7.56
CA PHE A 46 9.68 -8.69 -7.11
C PHE A 46 10.21 -10.12 -6.98
N ILE A 47 11.44 -10.41 -7.44
CA ILE A 47 12.13 -11.68 -7.18
C ILE A 47 12.35 -11.95 -5.68
N LEU A 48 12.31 -10.91 -4.83
CA LEU A 48 12.39 -11.05 -3.38
C LEU A 48 11.05 -11.49 -2.74
N ALA A 49 9.93 -11.36 -3.45
CA ALA A 49 8.60 -11.67 -2.91
C ALA A 49 8.44 -13.13 -2.43
N PRO A 50 8.90 -14.17 -3.16
CA PRO A 50 8.82 -15.56 -2.67
C PRO A 50 9.50 -15.79 -1.33
N ILE A 51 10.64 -15.12 -1.09
CA ILE A 51 11.37 -15.19 0.18
C ILE A 51 10.53 -14.55 1.30
N LEU A 52 9.93 -13.38 1.04
CA LEU A 52 9.04 -12.72 1.99
C LEU A 52 7.78 -13.56 2.29
N PHE A 53 7.19 -14.21 1.28
CA PHE A 53 6.08 -15.14 1.47
C PHE A 53 6.47 -16.35 2.32
N TYR A 54 7.67 -16.91 2.11
CA TYR A 54 8.17 -18.00 2.93
C TYR A 54 8.33 -17.59 4.40
N PHE A 55 8.91 -16.41 4.66
CA PHE A 55 9.00 -15.88 6.02
C PHE A 55 7.62 -15.57 6.63
N TYR A 56 6.69 -15.05 5.84
CA TYR A 56 5.30 -14.84 6.27
C TYR A 56 4.63 -16.15 6.66
N TYR A 57 4.77 -17.19 5.83
CA TYR A 57 4.23 -18.52 6.11
C TYR A 57 4.78 -19.11 7.41
N ILE A 58 6.10 -19.03 7.64
CA ILE A 58 6.72 -19.50 8.89
C ILE A 58 6.19 -18.70 10.08
N SER A 59 6.11 -17.38 9.95
CA SER A 59 5.58 -16.49 10.99
C SER A 59 4.17 -16.90 11.39
N VAL A 60 3.26 -17.08 10.43
CA VAL A 60 1.88 -17.50 10.70
C VAL A 60 1.85 -18.90 11.35
N LYS A 61 2.54 -19.88 10.76
CA LYS A 61 2.55 -21.27 11.25
C LYS A 61 3.10 -21.41 12.67
N SER A 62 4.15 -20.66 13.01
CA SER A 62 4.74 -20.68 14.36
C SER A 62 3.79 -20.13 15.42
N ASN A 63 2.84 -19.28 15.01
CA ASN A 63 1.88 -18.63 15.88
C ASN A 63 0.53 -19.37 15.96
N ASP A 64 0.13 -20.10 14.93
CA ASP A 64 -1.13 -20.84 14.84
C ASP A 64 -1.14 -22.21 15.55
N LEU A 65 -0.02 -22.65 16.13
CA LEU A 65 0.02 -23.82 17.01
C LEU A 65 -0.85 -23.67 18.28
N LYS A 66 -1.51 -22.51 18.49
CA LYS A 66 -2.41 -22.24 19.61
C LYS A 66 -3.81 -21.72 19.25
N SER A 67 -4.17 -21.52 17.96
CA SER A 67 -5.48 -20.96 17.61
C SER A 67 -6.48 -22.07 17.25
N GLN A 68 -7.49 -22.23 18.12
CA GLN A 68 -8.63 -23.12 17.89
C GLN A 68 -9.34 -22.72 16.58
N GLN A 69 -9.69 -23.73 15.78
CA GLN A 69 -10.53 -23.61 14.59
C GLN A 69 -11.90 -23.02 14.93
N THR A 70 -12.02 -21.69 14.94
CA THR A 70 -13.32 -21.05 14.79
C THR A 70 -13.69 -21.11 13.32
N LYS A 71 -14.58 -22.04 12.95
CA LYS A 71 -15.23 -22.02 11.65
C LYS A 71 -16.00 -20.71 11.53
N ALA A 72 -15.43 -19.72 10.86
CA ALA A 72 -16.11 -18.49 10.49
C ALA A 72 -17.30 -18.86 9.59
N VAL A 73 -18.51 -18.89 10.16
CA VAL A 73 -19.74 -19.02 9.38
C VAL A 73 -19.88 -17.74 8.58
N ARG A 74 -19.52 -17.80 7.29
CA ARG A 74 -19.66 -16.68 6.36
C ARG A 74 -21.15 -16.36 6.22
N SER A 75 -21.60 -15.24 6.76
CA SER A 75 -22.99 -14.81 6.61
C SER A 75 -23.16 -14.06 5.29
N SER A 76 -24.30 -14.23 4.62
CA SER A 76 -24.64 -13.46 3.41
C SER A 76 -24.60 -11.94 3.66
N PHE A 77 -24.78 -11.51 4.91
CA PHE A 77 -24.67 -10.12 5.33
C PHE A 77 -23.26 -9.53 5.12
N SER A 78 -22.20 -10.28 5.41
CA SER A 78 -20.82 -9.82 5.21
C SER A 78 -20.54 -9.46 3.74
N TRP A 79 -21.07 -10.23 2.80
CA TRP A 79 -20.94 -9.96 1.37
C TRP A 79 -21.75 -8.75 0.91
N ILE A 80 -22.94 -8.53 1.48
CA ILE A 80 -23.73 -7.32 1.23
C ILE A 80 -22.93 -6.08 1.65
N VAL A 81 -22.27 -6.11 2.80
CA VAL A 81 -21.43 -4.99 3.27
C VAL A 81 -20.25 -4.73 2.30
N VAL A 82 -19.57 -5.78 1.83
CA VAL A 82 -18.49 -5.64 0.82
C VAL A 82 -19.02 -5.04 -0.48
N ALA A 83 -20.19 -5.46 -0.94
CA ALA A 83 -20.83 -4.89 -2.12
C ALA A 83 -21.17 -3.40 -1.95
N LEU A 84 -21.70 -3.02 -0.78
CA LEU A 84 -21.98 -1.62 -0.44
C LEU A 84 -20.71 -0.76 -0.38
N ILE A 85 -19.62 -1.26 0.23
CA ILE A 85 -18.31 -0.59 0.23
C ILE A 85 -17.86 -0.36 -1.21
N SER A 86 -17.89 -1.42 -2.02
CA SER A 86 -17.45 -1.38 -3.41
C SER A 86 -18.26 -0.37 -4.23
N LEU A 87 -19.58 -0.38 -4.07
CA LEU A 87 -20.50 0.55 -4.74
C LEU A 87 -20.20 2.00 -4.34
N LEU A 88 -20.10 2.30 -3.05
CA LEU A 88 -19.87 3.67 -2.58
C LEU A 88 -18.49 4.19 -2.96
N THR A 89 -17.44 3.38 -2.81
CA THR A 89 -16.09 3.76 -3.25
C THR A 89 -16.06 4.07 -4.74
N THR A 90 -16.81 3.30 -5.55
CA THR A 90 -16.92 3.53 -7.00
C THR A 90 -17.67 4.81 -7.31
N ILE A 91 -18.83 5.04 -6.68
CA ILE A 91 -19.62 6.27 -6.83
C ILE A 91 -18.77 7.49 -6.47
N ILE A 92 -18.12 7.47 -5.31
CA ILE A 92 -17.26 8.57 -4.86
C ILE A 92 -16.10 8.79 -5.84
N SER A 93 -15.43 7.73 -6.28
CA SER A 93 -14.34 7.82 -7.25
C SER A 93 -14.78 8.42 -8.59
N PHE A 94 -16.05 8.26 -8.97
CA PHE A 94 -16.60 8.86 -10.19
C PHE A 94 -16.89 10.36 -10.02
N TYR A 95 -17.37 10.79 -8.85
CA TYR A 95 -17.71 12.18 -8.57
C TYR A 95 -16.51 13.04 -8.11
N VAL A 96 -15.47 12.44 -7.53
CA VAL A 96 -14.24 13.15 -7.14
C VAL A 96 -13.39 13.39 -8.39
N ILE A 97 -13.46 14.61 -8.90
CA ILE A 97 -12.71 15.03 -10.08
C ILE A 97 -11.23 15.22 -9.71
N LEU A 98 -10.35 14.43 -10.34
CA LEU A 98 -8.90 14.59 -10.18
C LEU A 98 -8.45 15.99 -10.65
N LYS A 99 -7.63 16.67 -9.83
CA LYS A 99 -6.94 17.91 -10.20
C LYS A 99 -6.06 17.69 -11.45
N PHE A 100 -5.83 18.74 -12.22
CA PHE A 100 -5.08 18.65 -13.49
C PHE A 100 -3.68 18.03 -13.32
N SER A 101 -2.92 18.46 -12.30
CA SER A 101 -1.60 17.91 -11.99
C SER A 101 -1.65 16.40 -11.75
N ILE A 102 -2.66 15.93 -11.01
CA ILE A 102 -2.85 14.51 -10.70
C ILE A 102 -3.26 13.73 -11.95
N ARG A 103 -4.07 14.30 -12.83
CA ARG A 103 -4.40 13.65 -14.13
C ARG A 103 -3.15 13.41 -14.97
N ASN A 104 -2.20 14.35 -14.94
CA ASN A 104 -0.92 14.19 -15.64
C ASN A 104 -0.11 13.04 -15.03
N ASP A 105 -0.04 12.95 -13.70
CA ASP A 105 0.61 11.82 -13.00
C ASP A 105 -0.03 10.49 -13.40
N VAL A 106 -1.36 10.41 -13.41
CA VAL A 106 -2.09 9.18 -13.79
C VAL A 106 -1.86 8.81 -15.25
N SER A 107 -1.86 9.80 -16.16
CA SER A 107 -1.54 9.58 -17.57
C SER A 107 -0.12 9.04 -17.73
N PHE A 108 0.84 9.62 -17.01
CA PHE A 108 2.22 9.17 -16.97
C PHE A 108 2.34 7.72 -16.47
N TYR A 109 1.68 7.38 -15.36
CA TYR A 109 1.66 6.00 -14.82
C TYR A 109 1.01 5.00 -15.76
N THR A 110 -0.05 5.40 -16.45
CA THR A 110 -0.70 4.58 -17.48
C THR A 110 0.29 4.23 -18.59
N LYS A 111 1.10 5.20 -19.05
CA LYS A 111 2.10 4.97 -20.09
C LYS A 111 3.25 4.09 -19.62
N ILE A 112 3.74 4.26 -18.39
CA ILE A 112 4.72 3.34 -17.84
C ILE A 112 4.15 1.92 -17.79
N SER A 113 2.93 1.77 -17.27
CA SER A 113 2.22 0.49 -17.18
C SER A 113 2.05 -0.20 -18.55
N GLU A 114 1.72 0.55 -19.61
CA GLU A 114 1.70 0.05 -21.00
C GLU A 114 3.08 -0.47 -21.43
N CYS A 115 4.15 0.28 -21.17
CA CYS A 115 5.50 -0.12 -21.54
C CYS A 115 6.00 -1.33 -20.77
N LEU A 116 5.74 -1.42 -19.45
CA LEU A 116 6.18 -2.53 -18.60
C LEU A 116 5.71 -3.87 -19.13
N ILE A 117 4.40 -3.97 -19.43
CA ILE A 117 3.82 -5.24 -19.87
C ILE A 117 4.25 -5.62 -21.30
N LEU A 118 4.46 -4.64 -22.17
CA LEU A 118 4.88 -4.90 -23.56
C LEU A 118 6.38 -5.23 -23.67
N GLN A 119 7.22 -4.53 -22.91
CA GLN A 119 8.66 -4.61 -23.05
C GLN A 119 9.30 -5.58 -22.04
N GLY A 120 8.59 -5.94 -20.98
CA GLY A 120 9.11 -6.83 -19.94
C GLY A 120 10.33 -6.22 -19.23
N LYS A 121 10.36 -4.89 -19.08
CA LYS A 121 11.50 -4.17 -18.51
C LYS A 121 10.99 -3.11 -17.57
N GLU A 122 11.50 -3.10 -16.34
CA GLU A 122 11.27 -2.02 -15.39
C GLU A 122 11.99 -0.75 -15.87
N ASN A 123 11.21 0.27 -16.25
CA ASN A 123 11.63 1.60 -16.74
C ASN A 123 12.45 1.67 -18.06
N LEU A 124 11.73 1.78 -19.18
CA LEU A 124 12.22 2.48 -20.38
C LEU A 124 11.48 3.80 -20.64
N TYR A 125 10.40 4.09 -19.90
CA TYR A 125 9.51 5.24 -20.13
C TYR A 125 9.60 6.26 -18.98
N HIS A 126 10.80 6.77 -18.67
CA HIS A 126 10.87 8.08 -18.04
C HIS A 126 10.78 9.11 -19.16
N TYR A 127 9.95 10.16 -19.04
CA TYR A 127 9.96 11.29 -19.97
C TYR A 127 11.39 11.88 -20.12
N TYR A 128 12.16 11.81 -19.03
CA TYR A 128 13.59 12.13 -18.99
C TYR A 128 14.50 11.18 -19.78
N ASN A 129 14.06 9.99 -20.18
CA ASN A 129 14.86 9.09 -21.03
C ASN A 129 14.93 9.62 -22.47
N ASN A 130 13.87 10.28 -22.95
CA ASN A 130 13.87 10.94 -24.27
C ASN A 130 14.59 12.29 -24.23
N GLU A 131 14.55 12.99 -23.09
CA GLU A 131 15.23 14.29 -22.91
C GLU A 131 16.67 14.18 -22.42
N ASN A 132 17.15 12.97 -22.10
CA ASN A 132 18.51 12.75 -21.63
C ASN A 132 19.15 11.56 -22.36
N LEU A 133 19.92 11.86 -23.41
CA LEU A 133 20.66 10.88 -24.23
C LEU A 133 21.66 10.03 -23.44
N VAL A 134 21.89 10.36 -22.16
CA VAL A 134 22.87 9.71 -21.29
C VAL A 134 22.18 8.80 -20.25
N PHE A 135 20.87 8.60 -20.35
CA PHE A 135 20.12 7.85 -19.35
C PHE A 135 19.48 6.57 -19.92
N ASN A 136 20.11 5.41 -19.67
CA ASN A 136 19.70 4.08 -20.16
C ASN A 136 19.63 3.00 -19.06
N GLY A 137 19.01 3.28 -17.90
CA GLY A 137 18.98 2.35 -16.75
C GLY A 137 17.65 2.26 -16.00
N ASN A 138 17.45 1.16 -15.26
CA ASN A 138 16.21 0.90 -14.51
C ASN A 138 16.14 1.77 -13.24
N VAL A 139 15.33 2.83 -13.23
CA VAL A 139 15.14 3.66 -12.03
C VAL A 139 14.17 2.97 -11.08
N PRO A 140 14.48 2.86 -9.79
CA PRO A 140 13.50 2.41 -8.82
C PRO A 140 12.25 3.30 -8.78
N TYR A 141 11.06 2.70 -8.84
CA TYR A 141 9.78 3.43 -8.83
C TYR A 141 8.65 2.62 -8.18
N HIS A 142 7.43 3.16 -8.17
CA HIS A 142 6.21 2.49 -7.71
C HIS A 142 5.72 1.46 -8.75
N TYR A 143 6.44 0.35 -8.89
CA TYR A 143 6.14 -0.64 -9.93
C TYR A 143 4.95 -1.54 -9.64
N PHE A 144 4.51 -1.61 -8.38
CA PHE A 144 3.46 -2.53 -7.97
C PHE A 144 2.15 -2.28 -8.70
N GLU A 145 1.67 -1.04 -8.69
CA GLU A 145 0.43 -0.66 -9.36
C GLU A 145 0.54 -0.67 -10.88
N MET A 146 1.73 -0.38 -11.40
CA MET A 146 1.97 -0.31 -12.84
C MET A 146 2.01 -1.73 -13.44
N TRP A 147 2.63 -2.70 -12.75
CA TRP A 147 2.55 -4.10 -13.15
C TRP A 147 1.12 -4.62 -13.09
N PHE A 148 0.36 -4.25 -12.05
CA PHE A 148 -1.05 -4.62 -11.95
C PHE A 148 -1.88 -4.01 -13.10
N GLY A 149 -1.71 -2.72 -13.39
CA GLY A 149 -2.41 -2.07 -14.49
C GLY A 149 -2.05 -2.67 -15.85
N GLY A 150 -0.77 -2.98 -16.08
CA GLY A 150 -0.30 -3.62 -17.31
C GLY A 150 -0.93 -5.00 -17.51
N LEU A 151 -1.05 -5.77 -16.43
CA LEU A 151 -1.80 -7.03 -16.44
C LEU A 151 -3.28 -6.81 -16.79
N CYS A 152 -3.94 -5.83 -16.19
CA CYS A 152 -5.34 -5.51 -16.52
C CYS A 152 -5.51 -5.14 -18.00
N PHE A 153 -4.59 -4.35 -18.56
CA PHE A 153 -4.62 -3.99 -19.98
C PHE A 153 -4.49 -5.22 -20.87
N ALA A 154 -3.57 -6.13 -20.54
CA ALA A 154 -3.38 -7.39 -21.28
C ALA A 154 -4.64 -8.27 -21.22
N ILE A 155 -5.24 -8.43 -20.03
CA ILE A 155 -6.47 -9.22 -19.85
C ILE A 155 -7.62 -8.61 -20.66
N ILE A 156 -7.89 -7.32 -20.52
CA ILE A 156 -9.02 -6.65 -21.20
C ILE A 156 -8.85 -6.73 -22.72
N LYS A 157 -7.62 -6.53 -23.22
CA LYS A 157 -7.31 -6.71 -24.64
C LYS A 157 -7.54 -8.15 -25.10
N SER A 158 -7.15 -9.16 -24.30
CA SER A 158 -7.37 -10.57 -24.62
C SER A 158 -8.84 -10.97 -24.65
N LEU A 159 -9.69 -10.27 -23.89
CA LEU A 159 -11.14 -10.44 -23.88
C LEU A 159 -11.83 -9.73 -25.07
N GLY A 160 -11.09 -9.03 -25.92
CA GLY A 160 -11.63 -8.31 -27.08
C GLY A 160 -12.39 -7.03 -26.73
N ILE A 161 -12.25 -6.51 -25.50
CA ILE A 161 -12.92 -5.28 -25.06
C ILE A 161 -12.07 -4.08 -25.51
N SER A 162 -12.21 -3.69 -26.78
CA SER A 162 -11.41 -2.61 -27.40
C SER A 162 -11.92 -1.19 -27.09
N ALA A 163 -13.12 -1.05 -26.52
CA ALA A 163 -13.77 0.25 -26.32
C ALA A 163 -13.21 1.08 -25.15
N LEU A 164 -12.45 0.48 -24.23
CA LEU A 164 -11.91 1.16 -23.06
C LEU A 164 -10.44 1.54 -23.29
N SER A 165 -10.11 2.83 -23.15
CA SER A 165 -8.70 3.24 -23.14
C SER A 165 -8.01 2.77 -21.86
N ASN A 166 -6.71 2.47 -21.96
CA ASN A 166 -5.89 2.07 -20.81
C ASN A 166 -5.96 3.09 -19.66
N TYR A 167 -6.05 4.38 -19.98
CA TYR A 167 -6.23 5.45 -18.99
C TYR A 167 -7.54 5.29 -18.19
N LEU A 168 -8.65 4.98 -18.87
CA LEU A 168 -9.95 4.75 -18.21
C LEU A 168 -9.91 3.49 -17.35
N ILE A 169 -9.27 2.41 -17.83
CA ILE A 169 -9.05 1.19 -17.06
C ILE A 169 -8.24 1.51 -15.79
N TYR A 170 -7.19 2.32 -15.92
CA TYR A 170 -6.33 2.66 -14.80
C TYR A 170 -7.08 3.45 -13.71
N ILE A 171 -7.88 4.45 -14.10
CA ILE A 171 -8.65 5.27 -13.15
C ILE A 171 -9.81 4.49 -12.53
N PHE A 172 -10.69 3.94 -13.37
CA PHE A 172 -11.97 3.42 -12.91
C PHE A 172 -11.91 1.97 -12.44
N PHE A 173 -10.89 1.22 -12.84
CA PHE A 173 -10.70 -0.15 -12.40
C PHE A 173 -9.50 -0.30 -11.45
N VAL A 174 -8.28 0.00 -11.90
CA VAL A 174 -7.06 -0.27 -11.11
C VAL A 174 -7.06 0.50 -9.79
N PHE A 175 -7.12 1.83 -9.83
CA PHE A 175 -7.12 2.61 -8.60
C PHE A 175 -8.37 2.39 -7.76
N ASN A 176 -9.53 2.27 -8.39
CA ASN A 176 -10.78 2.02 -7.67
C ASN A 176 -10.74 0.68 -6.90
N LEU A 177 -10.23 -0.39 -7.51
CA LEU A 177 -10.05 -1.67 -6.84
C LEU A 177 -9.16 -1.53 -5.61
N PHE A 178 -8.01 -0.86 -5.76
CA PHE A 178 -7.09 -0.64 -4.65
C PHE A 178 -7.69 0.24 -3.54
N ARG A 179 -8.52 1.24 -3.90
CA ARG A 179 -9.31 2.01 -2.93
C ARG A 179 -10.28 1.13 -2.16
N VAL A 180 -11.02 0.25 -2.85
CA VAL A 180 -11.96 -0.68 -2.21
C VAL A 180 -11.22 -1.58 -1.22
N ILE A 181 -10.08 -2.15 -1.61
CA ILE A 181 -9.27 -3.00 -0.74
C ILE A 181 -8.78 -2.24 0.49
N ALA A 182 -8.26 -1.02 0.31
CA ALA A 182 -7.80 -0.18 1.43
C ALA A 182 -8.95 0.18 2.38
N VAL A 183 -10.12 0.53 1.85
CA VAL A 183 -11.31 0.84 2.66
C VAL A 183 -11.76 -0.40 3.43
N ILE A 184 -11.80 -1.59 2.81
CA ILE A 184 -12.08 -2.86 3.51
C ILE A 184 -11.07 -3.09 4.64
N GLY A 185 -9.78 -2.84 4.42
CA GLY A 185 -8.75 -2.98 5.45
C GLY A 185 -8.92 -2.00 6.62
N ILE A 186 -9.27 -0.74 6.35
CA ILE A 186 -9.59 0.26 7.38
C ILE A 186 -10.82 -0.19 8.17
N PHE A 187 -11.87 -0.66 7.49
CA PHE A 187 -13.05 -1.23 8.14
C PHE A 187 -12.69 -2.43 9.02
N ALA A 188 -11.82 -3.33 8.56
CA ALA A 188 -11.37 -4.49 9.33
C ALA A 188 -10.67 -4.07 10.62
N LEU A 189 -9.82 -3.03 10.58
CA LEU A 189 -9.18 -2.48 11.77
C LEU A 189 -10.21 -1.89 12.75
N ILE A 190 -11.18 -1.11 12.25
CA ILE A 190 -12.20 -0.47 13.10
C ILE A 190 -13.10 -1.52 13.78
N ILE A 191 -13.61 -2.51 13.03
CA ILE A 191 -14.53 -3.54 13.55
C ILE A 191 -13.93 -4.30 14.73
N LYS A 192 -12.60 -4.46 14.74
CA LYS A 192 -11.88 -5.13 15.82
C LYS A 192 -12.01 -4.40 17.16
N TYR A 193 -12.08 -3.08 17.16
CA TYR A 193 -12.11 -2.25 18.37
C TYR A 193 -13.49 -1.67 18.66
N VAL A 194 -14.35 -1.57 17.64
CA VAL A 194 -15.62 -0.86 17.70
C VAL A 194 -16.74 -1.70 17.09
N LYS A 195 -17.90 -1.69 17.73
CA LYS A 195 -19.14 -2.22 17.13
C LYS A 195 -19.64 -1.26 16.06
N LEU A 196 -19.45 -1.61 14.79
CA LEU A 196 -19.94 -0.80 13.67
C LEU A 196 -21.46 -0.63 13.69
N ASN A 197 -21.90 0.58 13.35
CA ASN A 197 -23.26 0.93 12.99
C ASN A 197 -23.21 1.66 11.64
N TYR A 198 -24.37 1.97 11.05
CA TYR A 198 -24.44 2.67 9.75
C TYR A 198 -23.84 4.09 9.80
N ILE A 199 -23.80 4.73 10.97
CA ILE A 199 -23.23 6.06 11.17
C ILE A 199 -21.70 5.98 11.03
N HIS A 200 -21.05 4.99 11.64
CA HIS A 200 -19.61 4.74 11.49
C HIS A 200 -19.23 4.51 10.02
N PHE A 201 -20.08 3.80 9.28
CA PHE A 201 -19.90 3.58 7.85
C PHE A 201 -19.85 4.90 7.07
N VAL A 202 -20.84 5.78 7.28
CA VAL A 202 -20.89 7.11 6.65
C VAL A 202 -19.69 7.97 7.07
N ILE A 203 -19.33 7.97 8.36
CA ILE A 203 -18.21 8.75 8.89
C ILE A 203 -16.87 8.32 8.25
N VAL A 204 -16.62 7.01 8.08
CA VAL A 204 -15.41 6.52 7.40
C VAL A 204 -15.28 7.13 6.02
N PHE A 205 -16.34 7.08 5.21
CA PHE A 205 -16.32 7.62 3.85
C PHE A 205 -16.15 9.14 3.84
N LEU A 206 -16.85 9.88 4.71
CA LEU A 206 -16.69 11.32 4.85
C LEU A 206 -15.26 11.70 5.22
N LEU A 207 -14.66 11.02 6.20
CA LEU A 207 -13.29 11.28 6.64
C LEU A 207 -12.27 10.95 5.56
N LEU A 208 -12.51 9.96 4.70
CA LEU A 208 -11.60 9.64 3.59
C LEU A 208 -11.65 10.66 2.46
N ILE A 209 -12.79 11.33 2.25
CA ILE A 209 -12.97 12.40 1.25
C ILE A 209 -12.43 13.73 1.77
N ILE A 210 -12.66 14.04 3.04
CA ILE A 210 -12.26 15.35 3.60
C ILE A 210 -10.74 15.50 3.52
N ASP A 211 -10.33 16.56 2.83
CA ASP A 211 -8.95 17.01 2.81
C ASP A 211 -8.66 17.79 4.10
N VAL A 212 -8.20 17.09 5.13
CA VAL A 212 -7.91 17.68 6.44
C VAL A 212 -6.69 18.61 6.40
N SER A 213 -5.80 18.47 5.41
CA SER A 213 -4.70 19.43 5.23
C SER A 213 -5.21 20.84 4.92
N ALA A 214 -6.42 21.00 4.37
CA ALA A 214 -7.05 22.31 4.20
C ALA A 214 -7.28 23.04 5.54
N PHE A 215 -7.33 22.30 6.65
CA PHE A 215 -7.50 22.84 8.01
C PHE A 215 -6.19 22.86 8.81
N CYS A 216 -5.10 22.28 8.28
CA CYS A 216 -3.80 22.18 8.95
C CYS A 216 -2.69 22.58 7.99
N ASN A 217 -2.24 23.84 8.09
CA ASN A 217 -1.01 24.30 7.44
C ASN A 217 0.22 23.68 8.13
N TRP A 218 0.50 22.41 7.83
CA TRP A 218 1.78 21.80 8.18
C TRP A 218 2.82 22.29 7.17
N GLY A 219 3.51 23.37 7.57
CA GLY A 219 4.40 24.14 6.72
C GLY A 219 5.42 23.34 5.90
N ASN A 220 5.30 23.45 4.57
CA ASN A 220 6.40 23.78 3.65
C ASN A 220 5.88 24.03 2.23
N ASP A 221 6.50 24.97 1.51
CA ASP A 221 6.22 25.26 0.09
C ASP A 221 6.66 24.12 -0.86
N SER A 222 7.40 23.13 -0.35
CA SER A 222 8.01 22.06 -1.17
C SER A 222 7.10 20.85 -1.41
N TYR A 223 6.06 20.68 -0.59
CA TYR A 223 5.10 19.58 -0.74
C TYR A 223 3.76 20.04 -0.18
N VAL A 224 2.82 20.40 -1.06
CA VAL A 224 1.45 20.70 -0.64
C VAL A 224 0.88 19.40 -0.10
N PRO A 225 0.65 19.28 1.23
CA PRO A 225 0.09 18.07 1.79
C PRO A 225 -1.34 18.00 1.27
N GLU A 226 -1.62 17.06 0.38
CA GLU A 226 -2.99 16.65 0.10
C GLU A 226 -3.30 15.47 1.01
N SER A 227 -4.53 15.36 1.48
CA SER A 227 -4.97 14.30 2.37
C SER A 227 -6.28 13.65 1.92
N ASN A 228 -6.81 14.12 0.79
CA ASN A 228 -7.91 13.45 0.10
C ASN A 228 -7.42 12.13 -0.51
N PHE A 229 -7.89 11.03 0.08
CA PHE A 229 -7.56 9.67 -0.34
C PHE A 229 -8.02 9.35 -1.77
N TYR A 230 -9.11 9.97 -2.21
CA TYR A 230 -9.70 9.75 -3.53
C TYR A 230 -9.04 10.59 -4.63
N GLU A 231 -8.29 11.63 -4.27
CA GLU A 231 -7.54 12.42 -5.24
C GLU A 231 -6.16 11.84 -5.52
N ARG A 232 -5.42 11.34 -4.50
CA ARG A 232 -4.01 10.97 -4.66
C ARG A 232 -3.78 9.46 -4.84
N PRO A 233 -3.41 8.98 -6.05
CA PRO A 233 -3.28 7.55 -6.30
C PRO A 233 -2.16 6.89 -5.51
N ASN A 234 -1.02 7.57 -5.34
CA ASN A 234 0.15 7.03 -4.64
C ASN A 234 -0.16 6.73 -3.16
N PHE A 235 -1.09 7.49 -2.56
CA PHE A 235 -1.48 7.26 -1.17
C PHE A 235 -2.27 5.98 -0.98
N ILE A 236 -3.01 5.53 -1.99
CA ILE A 236 -3.78 4.29 -1.91
C ILE A 236 -2.84 3.14 -1.52
N PHE A 237 -1.67 3.06 -2.16
CA PHE A 237 -0.66 2.05 -1.87
C PHE A 237 -0.03 2.24 -0.49
N TYR A 238 0.18 3.46 -0.04
CA TYR A 238 0.65 3.70 1.32
C TYR A 238 -0.35 3.16 2.36
N TYR A 239 -1.64 3.45 2.21
CA TYR A 239 -2.66 2.88 3.10
C TYR A 239 -2.71 1.36 3.03
N LEU A 240 -2.66 0.77 1.82
CA LEU A 240 -2.70 -0.70 1.63
C LEU A 240 -1.63 -1.43 2.43
N PHE A 241 -0.41 -0.90 2.48
CA PHE A 241 0.70 -1.52 3.21
C PHE A 241 0.84 -1.04 4.65
N LEU A 242 0.37 0.17 4.99
CA LEU A 242 0.33 0.62 6.38
C LEU A 242 -0.69 -0.18 7.21
N ILE A 243 -1.87 -0.52 6.67
CA ILE A 243 -2.90 -1.30 7.39
C ILE A 243 -2.33 -2.59 8.02
N PRO A 244 -1.65 -3.49 7.30
CA PRO A 244 -1.11 -4.72 7.90
C PRO A 244 0.09 -4.47 8.82
N ILE A 245 0.89 -3.43 8.58
CA ILE A 245 1.96 -2.97 9.50
C ILE A 245 1.35 -2.58 10.85
N PHE A 246 0.33 -1.71 10.84
CA PHE A 246 -0.39 -1.30 12.04
C PHE A 246 -1.09 -2.47 12.72
N HIS A 247 -1.78 -3.31 11.95
CA HIS A 247 -2.41 -4.50 12.49
C HIS A 247 -1.39 -5.34 13.26
N SER A 248 -0.20 -5.56 12.68
CA SER A 248 0.89 -6.34 13.29
C SER A 248 1.40 -5.72 14.60
N ILE A 249 1.54 -4.39 14.66
CA ILE A 249 1.88 -3.67 15.91
C ILE A 249 0.80 -3.90 16.97
N LEU A 250 -0.47 -3.76 16.59
CA LEU A 250 -1.61 -3.88 17.50
C LEU A 250 -1.80 -5.29 18.08
N ILE A 251 -1.34 -6.33 17.39
CA ILE A 251 -1.35 -7.73 17.89
C ILE A 251 0.02 -8.21 18.39
N ASP A 252 0.98 -7.28 18.55
CA ASP A 252 2.35 -7.54 18.98
C ASP A 252 3.08 -8.62 18.14
N LYS A 253 2.84 -8.67 16.83
CA LYS A 253 3.50 -9.57 15.87
C LYS A 253 4.65 -8.84 15.15
N LYS A 254 5.77 -8.73 15.86
CA LYS A 254 6.98 -8.01 15.40
C LYS A 254 7.61 -8.60 14.13
N ASP A 255 7.50 -9.90 13.94
CA ASP A 255 7.93 -10.62 12.73
C ASP A 255 7.07 -10.23 11.51
N GLN A 256 5.75 -10.23 11.66
CA GLN A 256 4.82 -9.81 10.60
C GLN A 256 5.02 -8.33 10.27
N LEU A 257 5.26 -7.48 11.27
CA LEU A 257 5.60 -6.07 11.06
C LEU A 257 6.78 -5.90 10.09
N VAL A 258 7.91 -6.58 10.36
CA VAL A 258 9.11 -6.49 9.52
C VAL A 258 8.84 -6.99 8.10
N ILE A 259 8.08 -8.08 7.97
CA ILE A 259 7.73 -8.65 6.66
C ILE A 259 6.84 -7.69 5.85
N TRP A 260 5.81 -7.11 6.46
CA TRP A 260 4.93 -6.14 5.80
C TRP A 260 5.66 -4.85 5.45
N SER A 261 6.60 -4.40 6.28
CA SER A 261 7.49 -3.29 5.95
C SER A 261 8.41 -3.60 4.76
N ALA A 262 8.92 -4.82 4.65
CA ALA A 262 9.70 -5.25 3.48
C ALA A 262 8.85 -5.28 2.20
N PHE A 263 7.62 -5.80 2.28
CA PHE A 263 6.65 -5.72 1.16
C PHE A 263 6.37 -4.26 0.78
N PHE A 264 6.18 -3.37 1.74
CA PHE A 264 5.93 -1.96 1.49
C PHE A 264 7.07 -1.31 0.69
N ILE A 265 8.31 -1.51 1.13
CA ILE A 265 9.53 -1.04 0.44
C ILE A 265 9.61 -1.58 -0.99
N MET A 266 9.26 -2.86 -1.18
CA MET A 266 9.26 -3.50 -2.50
C MET A 266 8.25 -2.85 -3.45
N THR A 267 7.09 -2.45 -2.95
CA THR A 267 6.06 -1.78 -3.77
C THR A 267 6.35 -0.32 -4.05
N THR A 268 7.06 0.35 -3.15
CA THR A 268 7.33 1.79 -3.26
C THR A 268 8.68 2.13 -2.64
N ILE A 269 9.72 2.22 -3.48
CA ILE A 269 11.05 2.59 -3.01
C ILE A 269 11.07 3.98 -2.33
N THR A 270 10.18 4.89 -2.71
CA THR A 270 10.13 6.23 -2.11
C THR A 270 9.83 6.17 -0.61
N ALA A 271 9.22 5.09 -0.12
CA ALA A 271 8.97 4.86 1.29
C ALA A 271 10.18 4.26 2.04
N LEU A 272 11.22 3.79 1.33
CA LEU A 272 12.37 3.10 1.90
C LEU A 272 13.03 3.84 3.07
N PRO A 273 13.39 5.15 2.97
CA PRO A 273 14.03 5.84 4.07
C PRO A 273 13.13 5.93 5.31
N ALA A 274 11.84 6.26 5.11
CA ALA A 274 10.88 6.43 6.19
C ALA A 274 10.55 5.11 6.89
N VAL A 275 10.26 4.05 6.12
CA VAL A 275 9.94 2.71 6.65
C VAL A 275 11.15 2.11 7.37
N THR A 276 12.35 2.27 6.80
CA THR A 276 13.60 1.80 7.42
C THR A 276 13.81 2.50 8.76
N GLY A 277 13.76 3.84 8.78
CA GLY A 277 13.90 4.61 10.02
C GLY A 277 12.87 4.22 11.08
N ALA A 278 11.60 4.05 10.69
CA ALA A 278 10.53 3.64 11.59
C ALA A 278 10.77 2.25 12.20
N ILE A 279 11.22 1.28 11.40
CA ILE A 279 11.53 -0.07 11.88
C ILE A 279 12.71 -0.07 12.84
N PHE A 280 13.78 0.66 12.54
CA PHE A 280 14.92 0.80 13.45
C PHE A 280 14.52 1.44 14.78
N LEU A 281 13.73 2.51 14.76
CA LEU A 281 13.25 3.17 15.97
C LEU A 281 12.33 2.26 16.80
N TYR A 282 11.35 1.59 16.16
CA TYR A 282 10.41 0.71 16.86
C TYR A 282 11.12 -0.50 17.49
N LEU A 283 11.96 -1.19 16.72
CA LEU A 283 12.71 -2.34 17.22
C LEU A 283 13.76 -1.93 18.26
N GLY A 284 14.38 -0.76 18.10
CA GLY A 284 15.26 -0.16 19.10
C GLY A 284 14.54 0.10 20.42
N TYR A 285 13.37 0.74 20.37
CA TYR A 285 12.52 0.94 21.55
C TYR A 285 12.17 -0.40 22.24
N GLU A 286 11.73 -1.40 21.49
CA GLU A 286 11.40 -2.72 22.03
C GLU A 286 12.63 -3.42 22.65
N TRP A 287 13.83 -3.19 22.10
CA TRP A 287 15.08 -3.75 22.63
C TRP A 287 15.45 -3.18 24.00
N PHE A 288 15.18 -1.89 24.21
CA PHE A 288 15.36 -1.23 25.51
C PHE A 288 14.28 -1.65 26.51
N LYS A 289 13.02 -1.70 26.06
CA LYS A 289 11.86 -2.03 26.91
C LYS A 289 11.89 -3.46 27.42
N ASN A 290 12.20 -4.43 26.57
CA ASN A 290 12.07 -5.85 26.91
C ASN A 290 13.40 -6.62 26.77
N LYS A 291 14.11 -6.77 27.90
CA LYS A 291 15.40 -7.48 27.96
C LYS A 291 15.32 -8.93 27.46
N GLN A 292 14.18 -9.61 27.64
CA GLN A 292 13.99 -10.99 27.23
C GLN A 292 13.89 -11.14 25.70
N LEU A 293 13.41 -10.11 24.99
CA LEU A 293 13.21 -10.13 23.55
C LEU A 293 14.45 -9.71 22.74
N ARG A 294 15.53 -9.27 23.38
CA ARG A 294 16.71 -8.69 22.71
C ARG A 294 17.29 -9.58 21.61
N LYS A 295 17.43 -10.89 21.86
CA LYS A 295 17.95 -11.84 20.86
C LYS A 295 17.03 -11.92 19.63
N SER A 296 15.71 -11.97 19.84
CA SER A 296 14.72 -11.99 18.76
C SER A 296 14.75 -10.69 17.95
N ILE A 297 14.85 -9.55 18.64
CA ILE A 297 14.91 -8.23 18.01
C ILE A 297 16.18 -8.07 17.16
N ILE A 298 17.34 -8.50 17.67
CA ILE A 298 18.59 -8.50 16.89
C ILE A 298 18.43 -9.36 15.63
N LYS A 299 17.84 -10.55 15.75
CA LYS A 299 17.56 -11.41 14.59
C LYS A 299 16.67 -10.71 13.56
N LEU A 300 15.58 -10.05 14.00
CA LEU A 300 14.69 -9.31 13.12
C LEU A 300 15.40 -8.14 12.42
N LEU A 301 16.20 -7.37 13.16
CA LEU A 301 17.02 -6.29 12.60
C LEU A 301 18.03 -6.83 11.58
N SER A 302 18.73 -7.92 11.89
CA SER A 302 19.66 -8.55 10.97
C SER A 302 18.97 -9.02 9.68
N CYS A 303 17.81 -9.68 9.79
CA CYS A 303 17.02 -10.08 8.62
C CYS A 303 16.61 -8.87 7.77
N PHE A 304 16.17 -7.78 8.41
CA PHE A 304 15.78 -6.57 7.71
C PHE A 304 16.97 -5.90 7.02
N VAL A 305 18.13 -5.78 7.69
CA VAL A 305 19.37 -5.25 7.08
C VAL A 305 19.79 -6.08 5.87
N VAL A 306 19.72 -7.41 5.95
CA VAL A 306 20.00 -8.30 4.81
C VAL A 306 19.03 -8.04 3.67
N PHE A 307 17.73 -7.87 3.94
CA PHE A 307 16.76 -7.49 2.91
C PHE A 307 17.13 -6.17 2.22
N ILE A 308 17.45 -5.13 2.98
CA ILE A 308 17.86 -3.81 2.44
C ILE A 308 19.12 -3.96 1.59
N PHE A 309 20.09 -4.76 2.04
CA PHE A 309 21.31 -5.03 1.29
C PHE A 309 21.02 -5.77 -0.02
N CYS A 310 20.18 -6.81 -0.02
CA CYS A 310 19.76 -7.52 -1.22
C CYS A 310 19.01 -6.58 -2.19
N TYR A 311 18.12 -5.74 -1.66
CA TYR A 311 17.37 -4.75 -2.41
C TYR A 311 18.29 -3.72 -3.10
N ALA A 312 19.23 -3.14 -2.34
CA ALA A 312 20.20 -2.19 -2.88
C ALA A 312 21.14 -2.85 -3.90
N THR A 313 21.59 -4.08 -3.64
CA THR A 313 22.44 -4.85 -4.55
C THR A 313 21.71 -5.19 -5.85
N PHE A 314 20.42 -5.53 -5.79
CA PHE A 314 19.59 -5.76 -6.98
C PHE A 314 19.66 -4.55 -7.92
N TYR A 315 19.36 -3.34 -7.42
CA TYR A 315 19.41 -2.14 -8.26
C TYR A 315 20.84 -1.74 -8.65
N LYS A 316 21.85 -2.01 -7.82
CA LYS A 316 23.25 -1.77 -8.21
C LYS A 316 23.72 -2.68 -9.36
N VAL A 317 23.33 -3.95 -9.34
CA VAL A 317 23.74 -4.96 -10.33
C VAL A 317 22.90 -4.87 -11.60
N LEU A 318 21.59 -4.64 -11.46
CA LEU A 318 20.62 -4.73 -12.55
C LEU A 318 20.02 -3.37 -12.97
N GLY A 319 20.21 -2.31 -12.18
CA GLY A 319 19.43 -1.08 -12.29
C GLY A 319 20.19 0.23 -12.41
N VAL A 320 21.51 0.24 -12.61
CA VAL A 320 22.20 1.50 -12.88
C VAL A 320 23.05 1.35 -14.14
N SER A 321 22.58 1.92 -15.26
CA SER A 321 23.51 2.32 -16.31
C SER A 321 24.50 3.29 -15.69
N LYS A 322 25.81 3.03 -15.84
CA LYS A 322 26.90 3.88 -15.33
C LYS A 322 26.80 5.36 -15.74
N GLU A 323 25.90 5.67 -16.67
CA GLU A 323 25.66 6.98 -17.27
C GLU A 323 24.57 7.79 -16.56
N ALA A 324 23.89 7.24 -15.54
CA ALA A 324 22.92 7.96 -14.69
C ALA A 324 23.54 9.09 -13.83
N SER A 325 24.82 9.39 -13.99
CA SER A 325 25.63 10.32 -13.20
C SER A 325 25.70 11.76 -13.76
N ILE A 326 24.77 12.17 -14.64
CA ILE A 326 24.71 13.58 -15.11
C ILE A 326 23.75 14.44 -14.29
N VAL A 327 22.93 13.85 -13.41
CA VAL A 327 22.32 14.67 -12.36
C VAL A 327 23.43 15.00 -11.38
N GLU A 328 23.77 16.29 -11.25
CA GLU A 328 24.71 16.74 -10.22
C GLU A 328 24.36 16.02 -8.91
N PRO A 329 25.33 15.36 -8.26
CA PRO A 329 25.06 14.64 -7.04
C PRO A 329 24.37 15.60 -6.10
N LEU A 330 23.14 15.26 -5.70
CA LEU A 330 22.38 16.10 -4.79
C LEU A 330 23.27 16.40 -3.59
N SER A 331 23.42 17.68 -3.27
CA SER A 331 24.19 18.05 -2.09
C SER A 331 23.61 17.33 -0.87
N ILE A 332 24.43 17.05 0.14
CA ILE A 332 23.94 16.43 1.38
C ILE A 332 22.72 17.20 1.93
N ALA A 333 22.73 18.53 1.82
CA ALA A 333 21.60 19.39 2.16
C ALA A 333 20.34 19.07 1.34
N GLN A 334 20.44 18.89 0.02
CA GLN A 334 19.31 18.50 -0.83
C GLN A 334 18.79 17.08 -0.51
N ILE A 335 19.68 16.13 -0.22
CA ILE A 335 19.29 14.77 0.21
C ILE A 335 18.52 14.84 1.52
N ILE A 336 19.03 15.58 2.50
CA ILE A 336 18.36 15.81 3.79
C ILE A 336 16.99 16.44 3.57
N THR A 337 16.91 17.53 2.79
CA THR A 337 15.64 18.22 2.51
C THR A 337 14.61 17.30 1.84
N LYS A 338 14.99 16.53 0.82
CA LYS A 338 14.09 15.58 0.16
C LYS A 338 13.65 14.46 1.10
N THR A 339 14.57 13.92 1.89
CA THR A 339 14.28 12.86 2.87
C THR A 339 13.32 13.36 3.94
N LEU A 340 13.54 14.58 4.47
CA LEU A 340 12.66 15.22 5.43
C LEU A 340 11.26 15.46 4.84
N SER A 341 11.15 15.87 3.58
CA SER A 341 9.84 16.03 2.92
C SER A 341 9.07 14.72 2.79
N ILE A 342 9.74 13.62 2.42
CA ILE A 342 9.12 12.28 2.38
C ILE A 342 8.71 11.85 3.80
N TRP A 343 9.57 12.07 4.79
CA TRP A 343 9.27 11.73 6.18
C TRP A 343 8.08 12.53 6.70
N LYS A 344 8.01 13.83 6.42
CA LYS A 344 6.84 14.68 6.70
C LYS A 344 5.58 14.11 6.08
N ALA A 345 5.62 13.67 4.81
CA ALA A 345 4.47 13.04 4.16
C ALA A 345 4.06 11.74 4.86
N CYS A 346 4.99 10.83 5.15
CA CYS A 346 4.68 9.59 5.87
C CYS A 346 4.09 9.84 7.27
N VAL A 347 4.69 10.77 8.03
CA VAL A 347 4.21 11.15 9.37
C VAL A 347 2.84 11.82 9.27
N PHE A 348 2.64 12.71 8.31
CA PHE A 348 1.34 13.33 8.07
C PHE A 348 0.28 12.28 7.75
N MET A 349 0.54 11.35 6.82
CA MET A 349 -0.40 10.28 6.49
C MET A 349 -0.68 9.35 7.68
N PHE A 350 0.33 9.07 8.48
CA PHE A 350 0.22 8.33 9.73
C PHE A 350 -0.71 9.06 10.74
N CYS A 351 -0.42 10.32 11.02
CA CYS A 351 -1.24 11.16 11.90
C CYS A 351 -2.66 11.28 11.38
N MET A 352 -2.84 11.40 10.06
CA MET A 352 -4.15 11.46 9.44
C MET A 352 -4.94 10.17 9.57
N LEU A 353 -4.30 9.01 9.35
CA LEU A 353 -4.94 7.72 9.57
C LEU A 353 -5.36 7.57 11.04
N LEU A 354 -4.47 7.90 11.98
CA LEU A 354 -4.77 7.84 13.42
C LEU A 354 -5.86 8.81 13.83
N PHE A 355 -5.85 10.04 13.32
CA PHE A 355 -6.88 11.04 13.59
C PHE A 355 -8.24 10.56 13.08
N LYS A 356 -8.30 10.08 11.82
CA LYS A 356 -9.54 9.58 11.22
C LYS A 356 -10.07 8.36 11.98
N VAL A 357 -9.21 7.38 12.29
CA VAL A 357 -9.58 6.20 13.09
C VAL A 357 -9.97 6.58 14.52
N GLY A 358 -9.25 7.52 15.15
CA GLY A 358 -9.50 8.00 16.50
C GLY A 358 -10.84 8.72 16.64
N ILE A 359 -11.20 9.58 15.67
CA ILE A 359 -12.53 10.19 15.61
C ILE A 359 -13.61 9.12 15.55
N ILE A 360 -13.43 8.11 14.70
CA ILE A 360 -14.41 7.02 14.58
C ILE A 360 -14.56 6.31 15.92
N ILE A 361 -13.46 5.96 16.58
CA ILE A 361 -13.48 5.29 17.89
C ILE A 361 -14.17 6.18 18.95
N LEU A 362 -13.82 7.46 19.04
CA LEU A 362 -14.43 8.39 20.00
C LEU A 362 -15.94 8.50 19.80
N LEU A 363 -16.39 8.63 18.55
CA LEU A 363 -17.81 8.68 18.22
C LEU A 363 -18.54 7.36 18.49
N SER A 364 -17.81 6.25 18.68
CA SER A 364 -18.36 4.96 19.07
C SER A 364 -18.44 4.72 20.56
N LEU A 365 -17.77 5.56 21.37
CA LEU A 365 -17.78 5.47 22.84
C LEU A 365 -18.89 6.32 23.46
N VAL A 366 -19.51 7.20 22.67
CA VAL A 366 -20.72 7.99 22.99
C VAL A 366 -21.94 7.25 22.46
#